data_AF-A0A918SES9-F1
#
_entry.id   AF-A0A918SES9-F1
#
_cell.length_a   1.000
_cell.length_b   1.000
_cell.length_c   1.000
_cell.angle_alpha   90.00
_cell.angle_beta   90.00
_cell.angle_gamma   90.00
#
_symmetry.space_group_name_H-M   'P 1'
#
loop_
_entity.id
_entity.type
_entity.pdbx_description
1 polymer ?
#
loop_
_entity_poly.entity_id
_entity_poly.type
_entity_poly.pdbx_seq_one_letter_code
_entity_poly.pdbx_strand_id
1 'polypeptide(L)'
;MALSNAEKVRRYRERKKAAKEAAPDLTANFIEGSFAEFVGENYEFEEWIVASGFQLPNCFAEEVCTFDVDDLTERSQSGKPSLERMEFLAGVFLNAATELHEKINAFKLAEIEARIAEIEQTDLSDAEAKSKALKDIVALQGIKSSLEGKTFRRSFAEISVKGSYSE
;
A
#
# COMPACT_ATOMS: atom_id res chain seq x y z
N MET A 1 -34.03 18.60 21.70
CA MET A 1 -33.82 19.47 20.51
C MET A 1 -33.66 18.58 19.29
N ALA A 2 -34.34 18.89 18.18
CA ALA A 2 -34.12 18.17 16.92
C ALA A 2 -32.72 18.52 16.37
N LEU A 3 -31.96 17.52 15.94
CA LEU A 3 -30.64 17.72 15.33
C LEU A 3 -30.74 18.65 14.12
N SER A 4 -29.82 19.60 14.03
CA SER A 4 -29.71 20.47 12.86
C SER A 4 -29.32 19.65 11.62
N ASN A 5 -29.62 20.16 10.42
CA ASN A 5 -29.22 19.48 9.18
C ASN A 5 -27.70 19.32 9.07
N ALA A 6 -26.91 20.28 9.57
CA ALA A 6 -25.45 20.19 9.60
C ALA A 6 -24.96 19.02 10.48
N GLU A 7 -25.56 18.84 11.66
CA GLU A 7 -25.23 17.72 12.55
C GLU A 7 -25.66 16.37 11.98
N LYS A 8 -26.82 16.30 11.31
CA LYS A 8 -27.26 15.08 10.60
C LYS A 8 -26.26 14.68 9.52
N VAL A 9 -25.78 15.63 8.72
CA VAL A 9 -24.77 15.39 7.68
C VAL A 9 -23.42 14.99 8.29
N ARG A 10 -22.98 15.66 9.37
CA ARG A 10 -21.74 15.31 10.07
C ARG A 10 -21.78 13.88 10.61
N ARG A 11 -22.85 13.51 11.33
CA ARG A 11 -23.06 12.15 11.84
C ARG A 11 -23.18 11.11 10.73
N TYR A 12 -23.70 11.48 9.56
CA TYR A 12 -23.75 10.58 8.40
C TYR A 12 -22.35 10.35 7.81
N ARG A 13 -21.53 11.40 7.68
CA ARG A 13 -20.14 11.30 7.22
C ARG A 13 -19.28 10.51 8.20
N GLU A 14 -19.42 10.78 9.50
CA GLU A 14 -18.74 10.03 10.57
C GLU A 14 -19.11 8.54 10.52
N ARG A 15 -20.42 8.21 10.41
CA ARG A 15 -20.88 6.82 10.24
C ARG A 15 -20.33 6.17 8.97
N LYS A 16 -20.32 6.89 7.84
CA LYS A 16 -19.73 6.37 6.59
C LYS A 16 -18.22 6.18 6.68
N LYS A 17 -17.50 7.06 7.39
CA LYS A 17 -16.06 6.94 7.61
C LYS A 17 -15.76 5.74 8.50
N ALA A 18 -16.44 5.62 9.64
CA ALA A 18 -16.31 4.48 10.54
C ALA A 18 -16.67 3.15 9.86
N ALA A 19 -17.73 3.12 9.05
CA ALA A 19 -18.12 1.93 8.29
C ALA A 19 -17.08 1.55 7.21
N LYS A 20 -16.37 2.52 6.62
CA LYS A 20 -15.26 2.24 5.70
C LYS A 20 -14.02 1.75 6.42
N GLU A 21 -13.70 2.32 7.58
CA GLU A 21 -12.55 1.91 8.40
C GLU A 21 -12.75 0.50 8.99
N ALA A 22 -13.99 0.13 9.32
CA ALA A 22 -14.33 -1.22 9.79
C ALA A 22 -14.61 -2.23 8.66
N ALA A 23 -14.59 -1.80 7.40
CA ALA A 23 -14.83 -2.72 6.29
C ALA A 23 -13.63 -3.66 6.12
N PRO A 24 -13.87 -4.97 5.92
CA PRO A 24 -12.78 -5.92 5.69
C PRO A 24 -12.10 -5.64 4.35
N ASP A 25 -10.83 -6.01 4.26
CA ASP A 25 -10.12 -6.03 2.99
C ASP A 25 -10.71 -7.14 2.10
N LEU A 26 -11.33 -6.72 0.98
CA LEU A 26 -11.97 -7.64 0.06
C LEU A 26 -10.98 -8.56 -0.67
N THR A 27 -9.70 -8.22 -0.68
CA THR A 27 -8.64 -9.05 -1.28
C THR A 27 -8.24 -10.23 -0.40
N ALA A 28 -8.48 -10.15 0.92
CA ALA A 28 -7.97 -11.13 1.88
C ALA A 28 -8.43 -12.57 1.63
N ASN A 29 -9.62 -12.76 1.03
CA ASN A 29 -10.17 -14.09 0.74
C ASN A 29 -9.55 -14.75 -0.51
N PHE A 30 -8.72 -14.03 -1.25
CA PHE A 30 -8.19 -14.45 -2.55
C PHE A 30 -6.66 -14.44 -2.59
N ILE A 31 -6.01 -14.18 -1.45
CA ILE A 31 -4.57 -14.24 -1.31
C ILE A 31 -4.22 -15.64 -0.81
N GLU A 32 -3.54 -16.42 -1.64
CA GLU A 32 -3.04 -17.76 -1.32
C GLU A 32 -1.50 -17.78 -1.32
N GLY A 33 -0.84 -16.93 -2.12
CA GLY A 33 0.62 -16.85 -2.23
C GLY A 33 1.33 -16.11 -1.08
N SER A 34 2.64 -16.32 -1.00
CA SER A 34 3.51 -15.57 -0.07
C SER A 34 3.94 -14.24 -0.68
N PHE A 35 3.63 -13.14 0.02
CA PHE A 35 4.12 -11.83 -0.38
C PHE A 35 5.66 -11.76 -0.35
N ALA A 36 6.30 -12.43 0.61
CA ALA A 36 7.75 -12.46 0.72
C ALA A 36 8.39 -13.12 -0.51
N GLU A 37 7.85 -14.26 -0.95
CA GLU A 37 8.31 -14.95 -2.16
C GLU A 37 8.05 -14.12 -3.42
N PHE A 38 6.90 -13.45 -3.51
CA PHE A 38 6.55 -12.61 -4.66
C PHE A 38 7.54 -11.47 -4.85
N VAL A 39 7.99 -10.84 -3.77
CA VAL A 39 8.90 -9.70 -3.89
C VAL A 39 10.37 -10.15 -4.01
N GLY A 40 10.74 -11.32 -3.48
CA GLY A 40 12.11 -11.89 -3.59
C GLY A 40 13.15 -11.11 -2.79
N GLU A 41 14.45 -11.36 -2.98
CA GLU A 41 15.53 -10.77 -2.15
C GLU A 41 15.98 -9.34 -2.54
N ASN A 42 15.45 -8.75 -3.61
CA ASN A 42 15.92 -7.45 -4.11
C ASN A 42 14.85 -6.36 -4.00
N TYR A 43 15.00 -5.52 -2.97
CA TYR A 43 14.09 -4.42 -2.66
C TYR A 43 14.79 -3.07 -2.81
N GLU A 44 14.42 -2.26 -3.82
CA GLU A 44 14.97 -0.90 -3.95
C GLU A 44 14.58 -0.02 -2.75
N PHE A 45 13.41 -0.24 -2.14
CA PHE A 45 12.99 0.51 -0.94
C PHE A 45 13.89 0.27 0.26
N GLU A 46 14.48 -0.92 0.38
CA GLU A 46 15.40 -1.23 1.48
C GLU A 46 16.68 -0.42 1.32
N GLU A 47 17.18 -0.30 0.08
CA GLU A 47 18.30 0.58 -0.24
C GLU A 47 17.99 2.04 0.09
N TRP A 48 16.78 2.52 -0.21
CA TRP A 48 16.36 3.89 0.12
C TRP A 48 16.36 4.14 1.63
N ILE A 49 15.83 3.20 2.42
CA ILE A 49 15.75 3.34 3.87
C ILE A 49 17.14 3.23 4.51
N VAL A 50 17.94 2.25 4.10
CA VAL A 50 19.34 2.13 4.52
C VAL A 50 20.13 3.39 4.17
N ALA A 51 19.95 3.95 2.97
CA ALA A 51 20.60 5.20 2.56
C ALA A 51 20.21 6.43 3.42
N SER A 52 19.09 6.37 4.14
CA SER A 52 18.68 7.42 5.09
C SER A 52 19.21 7.24 6.51
N GLY A 53 19.99 6.17 6.76
CA GLY A 53 20.52 5.85 8.08
C GLY A 53 19.52 5.10 8.96
N PHE A 54 18.47 4.51 8.37
CA PHE A 54 17.53 3.64 9.06
C PHE A 54 17.70 2.21 8.56
N GLN A 55 17.64 1.23 9.46
CA GLN A 55 17.41 -0.15 9.07
C GLN A 55 15.94 -0.48 9.24
N LEU A 56 15.38 -1.12 8.22
CA LEU A 56 14.13 -1.81 8.41
C LEU A 56 14.38 -3.11 9.17
N PRO A 57 13.48 -3.49 10.09
CA PRO A 57 13.45 -4.89 10.49
C PRO A 57 13.17 -5.74 9.25
N ASN A 58 13.74 -6.95 9.18
CA ASN A 58 13.36 -7.92 8.14
C ASN A 58 11.92 -8.39 8.40
N CYS A 59 10.95 -7.59 7.95
CA CYS A 59 9.52 -7.84 8.09
C CYS A 59 8.99 -8.84 7.05
N PHE A 60 9.86 -9.31 6.14
CA PHE A 60 9.52 -10.21 5.05
C PHE A 60 9.87 -11.67 5.38
N ALA A 61 10.72 -11.90 6.38
CA ALA A 61 10.87 -13.22 6.99
C ALA A 61 9.67 -13.53 7.91
N GLU A 62 9.20 -14.78 7.92
CA GLU A 62 8.09 -15.23 8.78
C GLU A 62 8.42 -15.20 10.29
N GLU A 63 9.69 -15.03 10.63
CA GLU A 63 10.19 -15.00 11.99
C GLU A 63 10.47 -13.55 12.43
N VAL A 64 10.04 -13.24 13.67
CA VAL A 64 10.13 -11.95 14.38
C VAL A 64 11.17 -10.97 13.83
N CYS A 65 10.69 -9.77 13.47
CA CYS A 65 11.49 -8.60 13.11
C CYS A 65 12.74 -8.39 13.99
N THR A 66 13.93 -8.64 13.44
CA THR A 66 15.22 -8.31 14.07
C THR A 66 15.87 -7.10 13.41
N PHE A 67 16.59 -6.28 14.19
CA PHE A 67 17.43 -5.19 13.71
C PHE A 67 18.91 -5.60 13.83
N ASP A 68 19.74 -5.29 12.83
CA ASP A 68 21.16 -5.64 12.82
C ASP A 68 22.04 -4.38 12.78
N VAL A 69 22.21 -3.74 13.94
CA VAL A 69 22.63 -2.32 14.09
C VAL A 69 24.06 -2.00 13.59
N ASP A 70 24.82 -2.97 13.07
CA ASP A 70 26.28 -2.85 12.93
C ASP A 70 26.78 -2.26 11.58
N ASP A 71 25.93 -2.05 10.57
CA ASP A 71 26.41 -1.72 9.19
C ASP A 71 25.75 -0.51 8.51
N LEU A 72 25.44 0.54 9.27
CA LEU A 72 25.03 1.82 8.67
C LEU A 72 26.24 2.53 8.07
N THR A 73 26.53 2.22 6.80
CA THR A 73 27.52 2.93 5.99
C THR A 73 27.39 4.44 6.16
N GLU A 74 28.52 5.10 6.48
CA GLU A 74 28.68 6.54 6.56
C GLU A 74 28.42 7.21 5.20
N ARG A 75 27.17 7.24 4.70
CA ARG A 75 26.76 8.22 3.69
C ARG A 75 26.67 9.56 4.38
N SER A 76 27.85 10.14 4.58
CA SER A 76 28.06 11.30 5.41
C SER A 76 27.23 12.49 4.92
N GLN A 77 26.13 12.76 5.61
CA GLN A 77 25.45 14.06 5.59
C GLN A 77 26.23 15.10 6.44
N SER A 78 27.51 14.87 6.72
CA SER A 78 28.36 15.80 7.47
C SER A 78 28.36 17.15 6.78
N GLY A 79 27.95 18.19 7.50
CA GLY A 79 27.93 19.57 7.00
C GLY A 79 26.54 20.10 6.62
N LYS A 80 25.50 19.25 6.56
CA LYS A 80 24.13 19.73 6.35
C LYS A 80 23.46 20.15 7.67
N PRO A 81 22.76 21.30 7.72
CA PRO A 81 21.88 21.68 8.82
C PRO A 81 20.86 20.59 9.15
N SER A 82 20.48 20.47 10.43
CA SER A 82 19.52 19.45 10.89
C SER A 82 18.20 19.44 10.13
N LEU A 83 17.69 20.60 9.70
CA LEU A 83 16.46 20.71 8.92
C LEU A 83 16.58 20.03 7.54
N GLU A 84 17.66 20.29 6.81
CA GLU A 84 17.89 19.68 5.49
C GLU A 84 17.98 18.16 5.56
N ARG A 85 18.55 17.63 6.65
CA ARG A 85 18.61 16.19 6.90
C ARG A 85 17.21 15.60 7.12
N MET A 86 16.35 16.32 7.83
CA MET A 86 14.95 15.91 8.05
C MET A 86 14.11 16.01 6.76
N GLU A 87 14.33 17.03 5.93
CA GLU A 87 13.68 17.15 4.62
C GLU A 87 14.08 16.01 3.68
N PHE A 88 15.37 15.67 3.64
CA PHE A 88 15.86 14.52 2.89
C PHE A 88 15.22 13.22 3.38
N LEU A 89 15.17 13.02 4.69
CA LEU A 89 14.58 11.84 5.31
C LEU A 89 13.08 11.72 4.99
N ALA A 90 12.34 12.84 5.02
CA ALA A 90 10.94 12.87 4.62
C ALA A 90 10.76 12.43 3.16
N GLY A 91 11.64 12.87 2.25
CA GLY A 91 11.66 12.42 0.86
C GLY A 91 11.90 10.92 0.71
N VAL A 92 12.86 10.37 1.46
CA VAL A 92 13.14 8.93 1.46
C VAL A 92 11.92 8.12 1.93
N PHE A 93 11.29 8.52 3.04
CA PHE A 93 10.11 7.80 3.53
C PHE A 93 8.94 7.83 2.56
N LEU A 94 8.74 8.94 1.84
CA LEU A 94 7.71 9.02 0.82
C LEU A 94 7.99 8.11 -0.37
N ASN A 95 9.25 8.03 -0.82
CA ASN A 95 9.65 7.11 -1.89
C ASN A 95 9.47 5.66 -1.47
N ALA A 96 9.98 5.28 -0.30
CA ALA A 96 9.87 3.91 0.22
C ALA A 96 8.40 3.50 0.44
N ALA A 97 7.56 4.39 0.98
CA ALA A 97 6.13 4.14 1.12
C ALA A 97 5.44 3.96 -0.24
N THR A 98 5.84 4.74 -1.26
CA THR A 98 5.29 4.65 -2.62
C THR A 98 5.61 3.29 -3.23
N GLU A 99 6.88 2.89 -3.22
CA GLU A 99 7.32 1.61 -3.75
C GLU A 99 6.67 0.43 -3.02
N LEU A 100 6.60 0.47 -1.69
CA LEU A 100 5.91 -0.57 -0.90
C LEU A 100 4.44 -0.69 -1.29
N HIS A 101 3.74 0.43 -1.47
CA HIS A 101 2.35 0.44 -1.94
C HIS A 101 2.20 -0.16 -3.34
N GLU A 102 3.12 0.14 -4.26
CA GLU A 102 3.14 -0.43 -5.60
C GLU A 102 3.35 -1.95 -5.57
N LYS A 103 4.30 -2.45 -4.76
CA LYS A 103 4.56 -3.89 -4.62
C LYS A 103 3.37 -4.64 -4.01
N ILE A 104 2.77 -4.09 -2.94
CA ILE A 104 1.55 -4.68 -2.34
C ILE A 104 0.41 -4.72 -3.36
N ASN A 105 0.22 -3.65 -4.14
CA ASN A 105 -0.82 -3.59 -5.16
C ASN A 105 -0.57 -4.61 -6.28
N ALA A 106 0.66 -4.68 -6.79
CA ALA A 106 1.06 -5.62 -7.83
C ALA A 106 0.87 -7.08 -7.40
N PHE A 107 1.26 -7.41 -6.16
CA PHE A 107 1.04 -8.74 -5.59
C PHE A 107 -0.46 -9.09 -5.58
N LYS A 108 -1.28 -8.21 -5.02
CA LYS A 108 -2.74 -8.43 -4.95
C LYS A 108 -3.38 -8.56 -6.32
N LEU A 109 -2.92 -7.80 -7.31
CA LEU A 109 -3.38 -7.93 -8.69
C LEU A 109 -3.00 -9.29 -9.27
N ALA A 110 -1.77 -9.75 -9.06
CA ALA A 110 -1.31 -11.05 -9.52
C ALA A 110 -2.14 -12.22 -8.93
N GLU A 111 -2.42 -12.18 -7.61
CA GLU A 111 -3.26 -13.18 -6.94
C GLU A 111 -4.69 -13.21 -7.51
N ILE A 112 -5.29 -12.04 -7.75
CA ILE A 112 -6.62 -11.93 -8.34
C ILE A 112 -6.64 -12.45 -9.77
N GLU A 113 -5.63 -12.14 -10.57
CA GLU A 113 -5.50 -12.62 -11.95
C GLU A 113 -5.32 -14.13 -12.00
N ALA A 114 -4.47 -14.70 -11.14
CA ALA A 114 -4.30 -16.13 -10.99
C ALA A 114 -5.63 -16.80 -10.66
N ARG A 115 -6.39 -16.25 -9.69
CA ARG A 115 -7.68 -16.82 -9.29
C ARG A 115 -8.73 -16.75 -10.38
N ILE A 116 -8.77 -15.68 -11.17
CA ILE A 116 -9.65 -15.60 -12.34
C ILE A 116 -9.30 -16.70 -13.35
N ALA A 117 -8.01 -16.88 -13.65
CA ALA A 117 -7.56 -17.89 -14.60
C ALA A 117 -7.88 -19.33 -14.13
N GLU A 118 -7.77 -19.62 -12.83
CA GLU A 118 -8.17 -20.91 -12.25
C GLU A 118 -9.67 -21.20 -12.44
N ILE A 119 -10.52 -20.20 -12.18
CA ILE A 119 -11.98 -20.34 -12.35
C ILE A 119 -12.32 -20.57 -13.83
N GLU A 120 -11.64 -19.87 -14.75
CA GLU A 120 -11.84 -20.02 -16.20
C GLU A 120 -11.43 -21.39 -16.73
N GLN A 121 -10.47 -22.07 -16.08
CA GLN A 121 -10.03 -23.41 -16.44
C GLN A 121 -10.87 -24.53 -15.80
N THR A 122 -11.74 -24.20 -14.86
CA THR A 122 -12.59 -25.17 -14.16
C THR A 122 -13.65 -25.73 -15.11
N ASP A 123 -14.05 -26.99 -14.92
CA ASP A 123 -15.14 -27.59 -15.67
C ASP A 123 -16.49 -26.93 -15.28
N LEU A 124 -17.07 -26.18 -16.23
CA LEU A 124 -18.33 -25.45 -16.06
C LEU A 124 -19.52 -26.17 -16.71
N SER A 125 -19.45 -27.49 -16.82
CA SER A 125 -20.51 -28.31 -17.43
C SER A 125 -21.81 -28.32 -16.62
N ASP A 126 -21.74 -28.11 -15.29
CA ASP A 126 -22.90 -27.97 -14.42
C ASP A 126 -23.41 -26.51 -14.37
N ALA A 127 -24.73 -26.34 -14.38
CA ALA A 127 -25.38 -25.03 -14.41
C ALA A 127 -25.19 -24.26 -13.09
N GLU A 128 -25.15 -24.95 -11.94
CA GLU A 128 -24.91 -24.32 -10.65
C GLU A 128 -23.44 -23.90 -10.50
N ALA A 129 -22.51 -24.79 -10.86
CA ALA A 129 -21.08 -24.50 -10.91
C ALA A 129 -20.77 -23.29 -11.82
N LYS A 130 -21.37 -23.24 -13.02
CA LYS A 130 -21.23 -22.13 -13.96
C LYS A 130 -21.77 -20.81 -13.41
N SER A 131 -22.93 -20.83 -12.75
CA SER A 131 -23.54 -19.65 -12.15
C SER A 131 -22.67 -19.07 -11.04
N LYS A 132 -22.07 -19.94 -10.21
CA LYS A 132 -21.15 -19.54 -9.14
C LYS A 132 -19.86 -18.95 -9.71
N ALA A 133 -19.22 -19.65 -10.66
CA ALA A 133 -18.00 -19.19 -11.31
C ALA A 133 -18.14 -17.78 -11.93
N LEU A 134 -19.25 -17.52 -12.61
CA LEU A 134 -19.51 -16.19 -13.19
C LEU A 134 -19.66 -15.10 -12.13
N LYS A 135 -20.32 -15.38 -11.00
CA LYS A 135 -20.44 -14.41 -9.90
C LYS A 135 -19.09 -14.09 -9.28
N ASP A 136 -18.26 -15.13 -9.10
CA ASP A 136 -16.92 -14.99 -8.52
C ASP A 136 -16.00 -14.17 -9.44
N ILE A 137 -16.02 -14.46 -10.76
CA ILE A 137 -15.28 -13.67 -11.76
C ILE A 137 -15.72 -12.20 -11.75
N VAL A 138 -17.02 -11.91 -11.72
CA VAL A 138 -17.53 -10.53 -11.69
C VAL A 138 -17.09 -9.81 -10.42
N ALA A 139 -17.10 -10.48 -9.27
CA ALA A 139 -16.62 -9.90 -8.02
C ALA A 139 -15.11 -9.59 -8.08
N LEU A 140 -14.31 -10.54 -8.56
CA LEU A 140 -12.86 -10.39 -8.73
C LEU A 140 -12.50 -9.28 -9.72
N GLN A 141 -13.21 -9.17 -10.85
CA GLN A 141 -13.06 -8.08 -11.80
C GLN A 141 -13.36 -6.71 -11.16
N GLY A 142 -14.40 -6.62 -10.33
CA GLY A 142 -14.72 -5.41 -9.58
C GLY A 142 -13.61 -5.00 -8.61
N ILE A 143 -12.98 -5.97 -7.93
CA ILE A 143 -11.84 -5.73 -7.04
C ILE A 143 -10.62 -5.28 -7.85
N LYS A 144 -10.28 -6.00 -8.93
CA LYS A 144 -9.19 -5.66 -9.87
C LYS A 144 -9.32 -4.22 -10.38
N SER A 145 -10.49 -3.85 -10.92
CA SER A 145 -10.73 -2.48 -11.39
C SER A 145 -10.60 -1.43 -10.28
N SER A 146 -10.92 -1.77 -9.02
CA SER A 146 -10.70 -0.83 -7.91
C SER A 146 -9.24 -0.69 -7.51
N LEU A 147 -8.42 -1.73 -7.68
CA LEU A 147 -6.98 -1.70 -7.44
C LEU A 147 -6.24 -0.95 -8.54
N GLU A 148 -6.64 -1.11 -9.81
CA GLU A 148 -6.09 -0.39 -10.97
C GLU A 148 -6.53 1.08 -11.01
N GLY A 149 -7.79 1.35 -10.67
CA GLY A 149 -8.45 2.62 -11.00
C GLY A 149 -8.33 3.73 -9.96
N LYS A 150 -7.72 3.50 -8.79
CA LYS A 150 -7.67 4.50 -7.71
C LYS A 150 -6.25 4.77 -7.22
N THR A 151 -5.68 5.90 -7.66
CA THR A 151 -4.52 6.48 -6.97
C THR A 151 -4.91 6.83 -5.53
N PHE A 152 -4.26 6.21 -4.54
CA PHE A 152 -4.39 6.60 -3.14
C PHE A 152 -3.64 7.92 -2.93
N ARG A 153 -4.38 9.04 -2.83
CA ARG A 153 -3.78 10.36 -2.62
C ARG A 153 -3.76 10.70 -1.13
N ARG A 154 -2.56 10.80 -0.56
CA ARG A 154 -2.31 11.53 0.68
C ARG A 154 -1.60 12.84 0.34
N SER A 155 -2.06 13.92 0.95
CA SER A 155 -1.43 15.23 0.82
C SER A 155 -0.73 15.55 2.13
N PHE A 156 0.52 15.97 2.05
CA PHE A 156 1.31 16.45 3.18
C PHE A 156 1.46 17.97 3.10
N ALA A 157 1.79 18.61 4.22
CA ALA A 157 2.14 20.03 4.20
C ALA A 157 3.39 20.24 3.34
N GLU A 158 3.47 21.36 2.64
CA GLU A 158 4.66 21.74 1.88
C GLU A 158 5.79 22.08 2.86
N ILE A 159 6.93 21.40 2.72
CA ILE A 159 8.10 21.57 3.61
C ILE A 159 9.25 22.32 2.93
N SER A 160 9.18 22.54 1.61
CA SER A 160 10.20 23.27 0.86
C SER A 160 9.54 24.05 -0.27
N VAL A 161 9.78 25.37 -0.29
CA VAL A 161 9.32 26.27 -1.36
C VAL A 161 10.53 26.68 -2.17
N LYS A 162 10.57 26.31 -3.44
CA LYS A 162 11.66 26.71 -4.36
C LYS A 162 11.24 27.97 -5.12
N GLY A 163 12.03 29.04 -5.01
CA GLY A 163 11.80 30.28 -5.74
C GLY A 163 13.06 31.13 -5.84
N SER A 164 13.11 32.00 -6.85
CA SER A 164 14.09 33.08 -6.96
C SER A 164 13.45 34.38 -6.48
N TYR A 165 14.01 35.01 -5.44
CA TYR A 165 13.67 36.40 -5.14
C TYR A 165 14.23 37.27 -6.28
N SER A 166 13.36 37.94 -7.03
CA SER A 166 13.77 39.11 -7.80
C SER A 166 13.80 40.30 -6.84
N GLU A 167 14.98 40.86 -6.59
CA GLU A 167 15.12 42.18 -5.93
C GLU A 167 14.48 43.29 -6.77
#